data_AF-A0A7X7B6K3-F1
#
_entry.id   AF-A0A7X7B6K3-F1
#
_cell.length_a   1.000
_cell.length_b   1.000
_cell.length_c   1.000
_cell.angle_alpha   90.00
_cell.angle_beta   90.00
_cell.angle_gamma   90.00
#
_symmetry.space_group_name_H-M   'P 1'
#
loop_
_entity.id
_entity.type
_entity.pdbx_description
1 polymer ?
#
loop_
_entity_poly.entity_id
_entity_poly.type
_entity_poly.pdbx_seq_one_letter_code
_entity_poly.pdbx_strand_id
1 'polypeptide(L)'
;MGSTRRLFHITKALQCLNFDVILLAGRMTNPHMQRDVDSMFPGIVIRTNHSGDYPIIFERSALTKRLWRGFWKVCGENVYWSKLSWGWAERLDVKKIIKTLQEKNLRPTFIWGVSSNYLEGAVAAERISKELDIPWVFELHDPPRRAGLGSDLMIVKRRFQDLLNNASHIVVNAESYREYLIKNYSIYPQKITTIYLTYERRMQEFEKDIPKNTKFTTVYAGFLSGKGDRSLKSVILALSDAFKKIR
;
A
#
# COMPACT_ATOMS: atom_id res chain seq x y z
N MET A 1 6.82 6.35 -3.32
CA MET A 1 6.52 7.78 -3.10
C MET A 1 5.06 8.15 -3.41
N GLY A 2 4.38 7.53 -4.39
CA GLY A 2 2.96 7.81 -4.66
C GLY A 2 2.03 7.54 -3.47
N SER A 3 2.19 6.40 -2.78
CA SER A 3 1.43 6.06 -1.56
C SER A 3 1.65 7.06 -0.42
N THR A 4 2.88 7.54 -0.23
CA THR A 4 3.23 8.57 0.76
C THR A 4 2.54 9.90 0.46
N ARG A 5 2.49 10.35 -0.80
CA ARG A 5 1.77 11.58 -1.16
C ARG A 5 0.27 11.47 -0.90
N ARG A 6 -0.34 10.34 -1.27
CA ARG A 6 -1.76 10.10 -0.98
C ARG A 6 -2.08 10.16 0.51
N LEU A 7 -1.24 9.56 1.36
CA LEU A 7 -1.38 9.67 2.82
C LEU A 7 -1.38 11.13 3.28
N PHE A 8 -0.52 11.99 2.70
CA PHE A 8 -0.50 13.42 3.02
C PHE A 8 -1.78 14.13 2.57
N HIS A 9 -2.30 13.86 1.37
CA HIS A 9 -3.54 14.46 0.89
C HIS A 9 -4.75 14.04 1.75
N ILE A 10 -4.87 12.74 2.07
CA ILE A 10 -5.92 12.22 2.96
C ILE A 10 -5.82 12.92 4.32
N THR A 11 -4.61 13.03 4.87
CA THR A 11 -4.40 13.69 6.16
C THR A 11 -4.83 15.15 6.13
N LYS A 12 -4.40 15.90 5.11
CA LYS A 12 -4.80 17.31 4.94
C LYS A 12 -6.31 17.46 4.78
N ALA A 13 -6.95 16.60 3.98
CA ALA A 13 -8.40 16.63 3.79
C ALA A 13 -9.14 16.37 5.11
N LEU A 14 -8.69 15.38 5.90
CA LEU A 14 -9.25 15.11 7.23
C LEU A 14 -9.04 16.29 8.18
N GLN A 15 -7.89 16.95 8.15
CA GLN A 15 -7.65 18.15 8.95
C GLN A 15 -8.53 19.34 8.55
N CYS A 16 -8.81 19.52 7.25
CA CYS A 16 -9.79 20.52 6.79
C CYS A 16 -11.21 20.24 7.32
N LEU A 17 -11.50 19.00 7.70
CA LEU A 17 -12.73 18.57 8.34
C LEU A 17 -12.62 18.52 9.87
N ASN A 18 -11.59 19.15 10.46
CA ASN A 18 -11.30 19.19 11.89
C ASN A 18 -11.03 17.83 12.55
N PHE A 19 -10.52 16.85 11.79
CA PHE A 19 -10.01 15.61 12.38
C PHE A 19 -8.53 15.75 12.76
N ASP A 20 -8.21 15.31 13.98
CA ASP A 20 -6.85 14.99 14.37
C ASP A 20 -6.42 13.67 13.72
N VAL A 21 -5.27 13.70 13.04
CA VAL A 21 -4.76 12.53 12.31
C VAL A 21 -3.49 12.02 12.95
N ILE A 22 -3.48 10.71 13.22
CA ILE A 22 -2.33 9.99 13.75
C ILE A 22 -1.87 8.97 12.72
N LEU A 23 -0.61 9.06 12.32
CA LEU A 23 0.05 8.06 11.49
C LEU A 23 0.75 7.04 12.37
N LEU A 24 0.24 5.82 12.41
CA LEU A 24 0.99 4.67 12.89
C LEU A 24 1.77 4.05 11.73
N ALA A 25 3.08 3.92 11.85
CA ALA A 25 3.90 3.30 10.81
C ALA A 25 5.11 2.55 11.37
N GLY A 26 5.57 1.55 10.62
CA GLY A 26 6.80 0.84 10.94
C GLY A 26 8.04 1.71 10.78
N ARG A 27 9.16 1.25 11.35
CA ARG A 27 10.47 1.85 11.13
C ARG A 27 10.87 1.75 9.65
N MET A 28 11.42 2.82 9.09
CA MET A 28 11.99 2.79 7.75
C MET A 28 13.45 2.31 7.79
N THR A 29 13.89 1.66 6.71
CA THR A 29 15.28 1.18 6.58
C THR A 29 16.29 2.33 6.53
N ASN A 30 15.91 3.47 5.95
CA ASN A 30 16.75 4.67 5.89
C ASN A 30 16.30 5.68 6.98
N PRO A 31 17.10 5.92 8.03
CA PRO A 31 16.74 6.84 9.11
C PRO A 31 16.64 8.31 8.68
N HIS A 32 17.46 8.76 7.72
CA HIS A 32 17.41 10.14 7.22
C HIS A 32 16.08 10.39 6.50
N MET A 33 15.75 9.51 5.55
CA MET A 33 14.47 9.57 4.84
C MET A 33 13.29 9.47 5.80
N GLN A 34 13.40 8.70 6.89
CA GLN A 34 12.35 8.64 7.89
C GLN A 34 12.14 9.99 8.59
N ARG A 35 13.23 10.64 9.03
CA ARG A 35 13.15 11.96 9.68
C ARG A 35 12.55 13.01 8.75
N ASP A 36 12.92 12.98 7.47
CA ASP A 36 12.40 13.92 6.48
C ASP A 36 10.88 13.70 6.29
N VAL A 37 10.45 12.45 6.14
CA VAL A 37 9.02 12.12 5.99
C VAL A 37 8.23 12.43 7.26
N ASP A 38 8.76 12.09 8.43
CA ASP A 38 8.09 12.30 9.72
C ASP A 38 7.96 13.80 10.02
N SER A 39 8.95 14.62 9.69
CA SER A 39 8.91 16.07 9.90
C SER A 39 7.97 16.81 8.94
N MET A 40 7.76 16.27 7.73
CA MET A 40 6.83 16.84 6.76
C MET A 40 5.38 16.38 7.00
N PHE A 41 5.16 15.29 7.74
CA PHE A 41 3.82 14.74 7.92
C PHE A 41 2.95 15.72 8.71
N PRO A 42 1.75 16.09 8.23
CA PRO A 42 0.99 17.18 8.82
C PRO A 42 0.27 16.81 10.13
N GLY A 43 0.32 15.55 10.56
CA GLY A 43 -0.29 15.07 11.82
C GLY A 43 0.73 14.47 12.80
N ILE A 44 0.23 13.73 13.78
CA ILE A 44 1.08 13.07 14.79
C ILE A 44 1.61 11.76 14.23
N VAL A 45 2.92 11.53 14.31
CA VAL A 45 3.51 10.26 13.87
C VAL A 45 3.89 9.39 15.06
N ILE A 46 3.40 8.14 15.08
CA ILE A 46 3.81 7.09 16.00
C ILE A 46 4.57 6.04 15.19
N ARG A 47 5.87 5.89 15.47
CA ARG A 47 6.73 4.90 14.82
C ARG A 47 6.94 3.69 15.71
N THR A 48 6.79 2.48 15.17
CA THR A 48 7.26 1.28 15.86
C THR A 48 8.77 1.14 15.71
N ASN A 49 9.39 0.40 16.64
CA ASN A 49 10.84 0.18 16.66
C ASN A 49 11.33 -0.89 15.66
N HIS A 50 10.42 -1.50 14.90
CA HIS A 50 10.66 -2.59 13.97
C HIS A 50 10.00 -2.32 12.61
N SER A 51 10.47 -3.00 11.58
CA SER A 51 10.02 -2.81 10.18
C SER A 51 9.35 -4.05 9.59
N GLY A 52 9.33 -5.16 10.33
CA GLY A 52 8.76 -6.43 9.90
C GLY A 52 8.84 -7.48 11.00
N ASP A 53 8.65 -8.75 10.64
CA ASP A 53 8.78 -9.87 11.56
C ASP A 53 10.25 -10.31 11.80
N TYR A 54 11.15 -9.35 11.95
CA TYR A 54 12.58 -9.63 12.14
C TYR A 54 12.97 -9.61 13.62
N PRO A 55 13.75 -10.58 14.13
CA PRO A 55 14.43 -10.41 15.41
C PRO A 55 15.10 -9.03 15.51
N ILE A 56 15.05 -8.39 16.68
CA ILE A 56 15.51 -6.99 16.87
C ILE A 56 16.97 -6.82 16.38
N ILE A 57 17.81 -7.83 16.62
CA ILE A 57 19.20 -7.88 16.15
C ILE A 57 19.34 -7.81 14.62
N PHE A 58 18.33 -8.28 13.87
CA PHE A 58 18.34 -8.30 12.41
C PHE A 58 17.70 -7.06 11.79
N GLU A 59 17.10 -6.18 12.58
CA GLU A 59 16.47 -4.95 12.07
C GLU A 59 17.47 -3.96 11.46
N ARG A 60 18.75 -4.06 11.84
CA ARG A 60 19.80 -3.10 11.45
C ARG A 60 20.48 -3.40 10.11
N SER A 61 20.46 -4.65 9.63
CA SER A 61 21.20 -5.05 8.43
C SER A 61 20.29 -5.65 7.35
N ALA A 62 20.45 -5.17 6.12
CA ALA A 62 19.74 -5.73 4.97
C ALA A 62 20.15 -7.19 4.70
N LEU A 63 21.40 -7.56 5.00
CA LEU A 63 21.89 -8.91 4.82
C LEU A 63 21.21 -9.89 5.79
N THR A 64 21.13 -9.54 7.08
CA THR A 64 20.46 -10.39 8.08
C THR A 64 18.97 -10.52 7.79
N LYS A 65 18.31 -9.46 7.31
CA LYS A 65 16.91 -9.56 6.83
C LYS A 65 16.75 -10.51 5.66
N ARG A 66 17.71 -10.52 4.71
CA ARG A 66 17.71 -11.45 3.58
C ARG A 66 17.91 -12.90 4.03
N LEU A 67 18.83 -13.14 4.97
CA LEU A 67 19.05 -14.47 5.55
C LEU A 67 17.79 -14.95 6.29
N TRP A 68 17.16 -14.09 7.08
CA TRP A 68 15.91 -14.42 7.78
C TRP A 68 14.75 -14.72 6.83
N ARG A 69 14.65 -13.97 5.73
CA ARG A 69 13.72 -14.29 4.63
C ARG A 69 14.04 -15.64 3.99
N GLY A 70 15.31 -16.00 3.87
CA GLY A 70 15.75 -17.32 3.42
C GLY A 70 15.27 -18.43 4.35
N PHE A 71 15.45 -18.24 5.66
CA PHE A 71 14.92 -19.14 6.68
C PHE A 71 13.41 -19.33 6.55
N TRP A 72 12.63 -18.25 6.43
CA TRP A 72 11.18 -18.38 6.22
C TRP A 72 10.80 -19.15 4.96
N LYS A 73 11.58 -19.04 3.87
CA LYS A 73 11.34 -19.84 2.66
C LYS A 73 11.57 -21.32 2.92
N VAL A 74 12.59 -21.67 3.69
CA VAL A 74 12.86 -23.07 4.10
C VAL A 74 11.71 -23.61 4.95
N CYS A 75 11.10 -22.79 5.80
CA CYS A 75 9.90 -23.16 6.57
C CYS A 75 8.61 -23.31 5.72
N GLY A 76 8.68 -23.02 4.41
CA GLY A 76 7.58 -23.18 3.47
C GLY A 76 6.93 -21.88 3.03
N GLU A 77 6.24 -21.91 1.89
CA GLU A 77 5.66 -20.72 1.26
C GLU A 77 4.63 -20.01 2.14
N ASN A 78 3.81 -20.76 2.87
CA ASN A 78 2.80 -20.20 3.77
C ASN A 78 3.42 -19.34 4.88
N VAL A 79 4.51 -19.83 5.48
CA VAL A 79 5.27 -19.09 6.50
C VAL A 79 5.91 -17.86 5.86
N TYR A 80 6.60 -18.04 4.74
CA TYR A 80 7.25 -16.93 4.05
C TYR A 80 6.29 -15.78 3.71
N TRP A 81 5.14 -16.09 3.10
CA TRP A 81 4.22 -15.06 2.65
C TRP A 81 3.39 -14.43 3.75
N SER A 82 3.02 -15.16 4.80
CA SER A 82 2.38 -14.55 5.98
C SER A 82 3.31 -13.54 6.65
N LYS A 83 4.56 -13.94 6.90
CA LYS A 83 5.59 -13.10 7.53
C LYS A 83 5.96 -11.89 6.67
N LEU A 84 6.02 -12.06 5.35
CA LEU A 84 6.29 -10.96 4.43
C LEU A 84 5.09 -10.02 4.27
N SER A 85 3.86 -10.53 4.27
CA SER A 85 2.67 -9.74 3.94
C SER A 85 2.09 -8.98 5.12
N TRP A 86 2.12 -9.54 6.33
CA TRP A 86 1.58 -8.86 7.52
C TRP A 86 2.38 -9.10 8.81
N GLY A 87 3.60 -9.63 8.71
CA GLY A 87 4.42 -9.93 9.88
C GLY A 87 4.81 -8.71 10.73
N TRP A 88 4.94 -7.51 10.13
CA TRP A 88 5.07 -6.26 10.91
C TRP A 88 3.87 -6.08 11.84
N ALA A 89 2.67 -6.21 11.25
CA ALA A 89 1.43 -6.00 11.95
C ALA A 89 1.20 -7.04 13.05
N GLU A 90 1.63 -8.30 12.87
CA GLU A 90 1.58 -9.36 13.90
C GLU A 90 2.44 -9.04 15.13
N ARG A 91 3.55 -8.33 14.97
CA ARG A 91 4.43 -7.96 16.09
C ARG A 91 4.05 -6.68 16.80
N LEU A 92 3.01 -5.99 16.33
CA LEU A 92 2.51 -4.81 17.02
C LEU A 92 2.05 -5.16 18.44
N ASP A 93 2.60 -4.44 19.40
CA ASP A 93 2.09 -4.37 20.76
C ASP A 93 0.97 -3.34 20.80
N VAL A 94 -0.25 -3.81 20.54
CA VAL A 94 -1.45 -2.97 20.46
C VAL A 94 -1.71 -2.27 21.80
N LYS A 95 -1.46 -2.95 22.92
CA LYS A 95 -1.64 -2.36 24.26
C LYS A 95 -0.70 -1.20 24.49
N LYS A 96 0.57 -1.32 24.08
CA LYS A 96 1.53 -0.20 24.12
C LYS A 96 1.12 0.96 23.22
N ILE A 97 0.58 0.69 22.04
CA ILE A 97 0.06 1.73 21.15
C ILE A 97 -1.08 2.48 21.84
N ILE A 98 -2.06 1.78 22.40
CA ILE A 98 -3.20 2.38 23.10
C ILE A 98 -2.74 3.19 24.31
N LYS A 99 -1.80 2.65 25.10
CA LYS A 99 -1.21 3.39 26.20
C LYS A 99 -0.56 4.69 25.72
N THR A 100 0.16 4.65 24.61
CA THR A 100 0.78 5.85 24.00
C THR A 100 -0.27 6.87 23.55
N LEU A 101 -1.39 6.41 23.01
CA LEU A 101 -2.53 7.28 22.64
C LEU A 101 -3.12 7.94 23.87
N GLN A 102 -3.36 7.18 24.95
CA GLN A 102 -3.89 7.69 26.22
C GLN A 102 -2.95 8.69 26.89
N GLU A 103 -1.64 8.39 26.95
CA GLU A 103 -0.61 9.28 27.50
C GLU A 103 -0.53 10.62 26.74
N LYS A 104 -0.92 10.64 25.46
CA LYS A 104 -1.01 11.85 24.63
C LYS A 104 -2.41 12.48 24.59
N ASN A 105 -3.36 11.96 25.37
CA ASN A 105 -4.78 12.34 25.35
C ASN A 105 -5.41 12.28 23.94
N LEU A 106 -5.01 11.30 23.13
CA LEU A 106 -5.53 11.07 21.79
C LEU A 106 -6.61 9.97 21.82
N ARG A 107 -7.75 10.24 21.17
CA ARG A 107 -8.90 9.33 21.16
C ARG A 107 -9.39 9.10 19.72
N PRO A 108 -8.80 8.12 19.00
CA PRO A 108 -9.26 7.78 17.66
C PRO A 108 -10.73 7.33 17.68
N THR A 109 -11.53 7.82 16.73
CA THR A 109 -12.93 7.43 16.54
C THR A 109 -13.12 6.41 15.43
N PHE A 110 -12.12 6.25 14.56
CA PHE A 110 -12.02 5.19 13.57
C PHE A 110 -10.55 4.97 13.20
N ILE A 111 -10.25 3.84 12.57
CA ILE A 111 -8.91 3.54 12.03
C ILE A 111 -8.96 3.45 10.51
N TRP A 112 -7.97 4.01 9.82
CA TRP A 112 -7.84 3.91 8.37
C TRP A 112 -6.62 3.06 7.99
N GLY A 113 -6.85 1.80 7.64
CA GLY A 113 -5.82 0.85 7.25
C GLY A 113 -5.48 0.93 5.76
N VAL A 114 -4.30 1.44 5.43
CA VAL A 114 -3.83 1.54 4.04
C VAL A 114 -2.95 0.35 3.68
N SER A 115 -3.31 -0.35 2.62
CA SER A 115 -2.51 -1.44 2.06
C SER A 115 -2.23 -1.23 0.58
N SER A 116 -1.06 -1.67 0.16
CA SER A 116 -0.69 -1.76 -1.25
C SER A 116 -0.55 -3.24 -1.62
N ASN A 117 0.67 -3.69 -1.87
CA ASN A 117 0.96 -5.07 -2.27
C ASN A 117 0.95 -6.08 -1.11
N TYR A 118 0.84 -5.60 0.14
CA TYR A 118 0.95 -6.39 1.37
C TYR A 118 -0.14 -5.96 2.36
N LEU A 119 -0.53 -6.88 3.25
CA LEU A 119 -1.68 -6.71 4.15
C LEU A 119 -1.34 -6.04 5.49
N GLU A 120 -0.11 -5.60 5.68
CA GLU A 120 0.39 -5.10 6.96
C GLU A 120 -0.45 -3.94 7.54
N GLY A 121 -0.83 -2.96 6.72
CA GLY A 121 -1.64 -1.82 7.19
C GLY A 121 -3.05 -2.23 7.60
N ALA A 122 -3.66 -3.16 6.86
CA ALA A 122 -4.98 -3.69 7.17
C ALA A 122 -5.00 -4.57 8.42
N VAL A 123 -4.01 -5.46 8.57
CA VAL A 123 -3.90 -6.28 9.79
C VAL A 123 -3.64 -5.41 11.01
N ALA A 124 -2.84 -4.36 10.90
CA ALA A 124 -2.63 -3.42 11.99
C ALA A 124 -3.93 -2.70 12.36
N ALA A 125 -4.66 -2.22 11.34
CA ALA A 125 -5.92 -1.52 11.53
C ALA A 125 -6.97 -2.40 12.22
N GLU A 126 -7.20 -3.62 11.73
CA GLU A 126 -8.13 -4.59 12.32
C GLU A 126 -7.80 -4.84 13.80
N ARG A 127 -6.51 -5.08 14.12
CA ARG A 127 -6.08 -5.36 15.49
C ARG A 127 -6.30 -4.19 16.45
N ILE A 128 -6.01 -2.97 16.00
CA ILE A 128 -6.18 -1.75 16.83
C ILE A 128 -7.65 -1.42 16.98
N SER A 129 -8.41 -1.50 15.88
CA SER A 129 -9.86 -1.32 15.86
C SER A 129 -10.58 -2.25 16.83
N LYS A 130 -10.20 -3.54 16.85
CA LYS A 130 -10.78 -4.52 17.78
C LYS A 130 -10.47 -4.22 19.24
N GLU A 131 -9.27 -3.75 19.55
CA GLU A 131 -8.87 -3.44 20.93
C GLU A 131 -9.49 -2.12 21.43
N LEU A 132 -9.76 -1.17 20.52
CA LEU A 132 -10.42 0.10 20.83
C LEU A 132 -11.94 0.07 20.69
N ASP A 133 -12.50 -1.01 20.14
CA ASP A 133 -13.91 -1.15 19.77
C ASP A 133 -14.43 0.01 18.88
N ILE A 134 -13.68 0.33 17.83
CA ILE A 134 -14.01 1.41 16.88
C ILE A 134 -14.01 0.90 15.44
N PRO A 135 -14.79 1.49 14.52
CA PRO A 135 -14.80 1.06 13.11
C PRO A 135 -13.45 1.26 12.43
N TRP A 136 -13.23 0.51 11.34
CA TRP A 136 -12.06 0.72 10.49
C TRP A 136 -12.36 0.65 9.00
N VAL A 137 -11.63 1.47 8.25
CA VAL A 137 -11.68 1.56 6.79
C VAL A 137 -10.48 0.81 6.22
N PHE A 138 -10.73 -0.03 5.21
CA PHE A 138 -9.70 -0.75 4.48
C PHE A 138 -9.47 -0.07 3.13
N GLU A 139 -8.35 0.64 2.98
CA GLU A 139 -7.95 1.20 1.69
C GLU A 139 -6.94 0.31 0.96
N LEU A 140 -7.24 0.01 -0.30
CA LEU A 140 -6.46 -0.84 -1.19
C LEU A 140 -5.96 -0.05 -2.40
N HIS A 141 -4.64 0.11 -2.49
CA HIS A 141 -4.00 0.76 -3.65
C HIS A 141 -3.72 -0.21 -4.80
N ASP A 142 -3.45 -1.47 -4.46
CA ASP A 142 -3.19 -2.55 -5.42
C ASP A 142 -3.75 -3.87 -4.83
N PRO A 143 -4.05 -4.87 -5.67
CA PRO A 143 -4.28 -6.23 -5.19
C PRO A 143 -3.10 -6.77 -4.38
N PRO A 144 -3.33 -7.41 -3.22
CA PRO A 144 -2.25 -8.01 -2.45
C PRO A 144 -1.53 -9.09 -3.26
N ARG A 145 -0.21 -9.17 -3.10
CA ARG A 145 0.59 -10.28 -3.66
C ARG A 145 0.10 -11.60 -3.09
N ARG A 146 -0.07 -12.60 -3.95
CA ARG A 146 -0.64 -13.92 -3.62
C ARG A 146 -2.13 -13.91 -3.25
N ALA A 147 -2.83 -12.80 -3.49
CA ALA A 147 -4.29 -12.71 -3.44
C ALA A 147 -4.78 -11.70 -4.47
N GLY A 148 -4.66 -12.04 -5.75
CA GLY A 148 -5.01 -11.19 -6.90
C GLY A 148 -3.82 -10.63 -7.68
N LEU A 149 -2.61 -10.61 -7.11
CA LEU A 149 -1.37 -10.34 -7.85
C LEU A 149 -0.40 -11.53 -7.78
N GLY A 150 -0.11 -12.13 -8.94
CA GLY A 150 0.68 -13.36 -9.07
C GLY A 150 -0.11 -14.63 -8.78
N SER A 151 0.55 -15.79 -8.66
CA SER A 151 -0.16 -17.03 -8.29
C SER A 151 -0.62 -16.96 -6.84
N ASP A 152 -1.89 -17.25 -6.65
CA ASP A 152 -2.57 -17.16 -5.37
C ASP A 152 -2.00 -18.15 -4.33
N LEU A 153 -2.00 -17.73 -3.08
CA LEU A 153 -1.66 -18.58 -1.94
C LEU A 153 -2.81 -18.55 -0.92
N MET A 154 -3.34 -19.72 -0.61
CA MET A 154 -4.57 -19.86 0.16
C MET A 154 -4.55 -19.13 1.51
N ILE A 155 -3.41 -19.16 2.24
CA ILE A 155 -3.28 -18.46 3.52
C ILE A 155 -3.41 -16.93 3.36
N VAL A 156 -2.88 -16.37 2.27
CA VAL A 156 -2.96 -14.93 2.00
C VAL A 156 -4.35 -14.56 1.52
N LYS A 157 -4.96 -15.35 0.63
CA LYS A 157 -6.34 -15.13 0.18
C LYS A 157 -7.33 -15.18 1.34
N ARG A 158 -7.20 -16.17 2.23
CA ARG A 158 -8.06 -16.31 3.41
C ARG A 158 -7.91 -15.09 4.31
N ARG A 159 -6.68 -14.72 4.65
CA ARG A 159 -6.44 -13.53 5.48
C ARG A 159 -6.97 -12.25 4.83
N PHE A 160 -6.83 -12.12 3.51
CA PHE A 160 -7.38 -10.98 2.77
C PHE A 160 -8.91 -10.96 2.80
N GLN A 161 -9.57 -12.10 2.58
CA GLN A 161 -11.03 -12.23 2.70
C GLN A 161 -11.51 -11.86 4.11
N ASP A 162 -10.84 -12.34 5.15
CA ASP A 162 -11.18 -12.02 6.55
C ASP A 162 -11.12 -10.50 6.78
N LEU A 163 -10.07 -9.83 6.28
CA LEU A 163 -9.93 -8.37 6.38
C LEU A 163 -11.01 -7.62 5.62
N LEU A 164 -11.36 -8.06 4.41
CA LEU A 164 -12.46 -7.47 3.63
C LEU A 164 -13.80 -7.62 4.37
N ASN A 165 -14.03 -8.77 5.01
CA ASN A 165 -15.25 -9.05 5.76
C ASN A 165 -15.33 -8.23 7.05
N ASN A 166 -14.20 -8.04 7.73
CA ASN A 166 -14.14 -7.36 9.03
C ASN A 166 -14.06 -5.83 8.94
N ALA A 167 -13.64 -5.27 7.81
CA ALA A 167 -13.64 -3.82 7.60
C ALA A 167 -15.06 -3.24 7.72
N SER A 168 -15.20 -2.03 8.24
CA SER A 168 -16.48 -1.31 8.22
C SER A 168 -16.78 -0.77 6.83
N HIS A 169 -15.74 -0.30 6.13
CA HIS A 169 -15.83 0.20 4.76
C HIS A 169 -14.56 -0.14 3.97
N ILE A 170 -14.67 -0.29 2.66
CA ILE A 170 -13.56 -0.58 1.76
C ILE A 170 -13.42 0.56 0.74
N VAL A 171 -12.19 1.03 0.56
CA VAL A 171 -11.84 2.06 -0.43
C VAL A 171 -10.88 1.46 -1.43
N VAL A 172 -11.21 1.53 -2.71
CA VAL A 172 -10.32 1.19 -3.82
C VAL A 172 -10.06 2.41 -4.70
N ASN A 173 -9.03 2.34 -5.54
CA ASN A 173 -8.65 3.44 -6.42
C ASN A 173 -9.10 3.29 -7.89
N ALA A 174 -9.76 2.17 -8.23
CA ALA A 174 -10.23 1.89 -9.57
C ALA A 174 -11.54 1.08 -9.53
N GLU A 175 -12.47 1.42 -10.44
CA GLU A 175 -13.77 0.74 -10.50
C GLU A 175 -13.63 -0.74 -10.91
N SER A 176 -12.70 -1.03 -11.81
CA SER A 176 -12.37 -2.43 -12.16
C SER A 176 -11.91 -3.24 -10.96
N TYR A 177 -11.25 -2.62 -9.98
CA TYR A 177 -10.87 -3.30 -8.76
C TYR A 177 -12.07 -3.49 -7.82
N ARG A 178 -12.97 -2.50 -7.74
CA ARG A 178 -14.24 -2.62 -7.02
C ARG A 178 -15.07 -3.80 -7.54
N GLU A 179 -15.29 -3.86 -8.85
CA GLU A 179 -16.02 -4.95 -9.51
C GLU A 179 -15.36 -6.31 -9.25
N TYR A 180 -14.03 -6.37 -9.33
CA TYR A 180 -13.27 -7.58 -9.04
C TYR A 180 -13.51 -8.07 -7.61
N LEU A 181 -13.49 -7.18 -6.61
CA LEU A 181 -13.73 -7.56 -5.21
C LEU A 181 -15.18 -8.01 -4.97
N ILE A 182 -16.16 -7.33 -5.57
CA ILE A 182 -17.57 -7.73 -5.50
C ILE A 182 -17.73 -9.15 -6.08
N LYS A 183 -17.17 -9.40 -7.27
CA LYS A 183 -17.33 -10.68 -7.97
C LYS A 183 -16.57 -11.84 -7.31
N ASN A 184 -15.33 -11.61 -6.88
CA ASN A 184 -14.43 -12.70 -6.47
C ASN A 184 -14.36 -12.90 -4.96
N TYR A 185 -14.75 -11.89 -4.17
CA TYR A 185 -14.72 -11.93 -2.70
C TYR A 185 -16.12 -11.71 -2.09
N SER A 186 -17.17 -11.69 -2.92
CA SER A 186 -18.58 -11.55 -2.51
C SER A 186 -18.85 -10.34 -1.61
N ILE A 187 -18.17 -9.22 -1.89
CA ILE A 187 -18.32 -8.00 -1.12
C ILE A 187 -19.60 -7.27 -1.52
N TYR A 188 -20.38 -6.85 -0.53
CA TYR A 188 -21.58 -6.05 -0.77
C TYR A 188 -21.23 -4.72 -1.46
N PRO A 189 -21.90 -4.35 -2.57
CA PRO A 189 -21.60 -3.13 -3.32
C PRO A 189 -21.63 -1.83 -2.49
N GLN A 190 -22.43 -1.80 -1.41
CA GLN A 190 -22.56 -0.65 -0.50
C GLN A 190 -21.36 -0.49 0.45
N LYS A 191 -20.61 -1.57 0.69
CA LYS A 191 -19.44 -1.60 1.58
C LYS A 191 -18.17 -1.08 0.91
N ILE A 192 -18.19 -0.88 -0.42
CA ILE A 192 -17.01 -0.55 -1.20
C ILE A 192 -17.23 0.68 -2.07
N THR A 193 -16.32 1.64 -1.96
CA THR A 193 -16.34 2.88 -2.75
C THR A 193 -15.03 3.04 -3.52
N THR A 194 -15.16 3.57 -4.73
CA THR A 194 -14.02 3.95 -5.55
C THR A 194 -13.65 5.40 -5.31
N ILE A 195 -12.43 5.65 -4.83
CA ILE A 195 -11.82 6.98 -4.71
C ILE A 195 -10.57 7.00 -5.58
N TYR A 196 -10.70 7.53 -6.79
CA TYR A 196 -9.64 7.58 -7.79
C TYR A 196 -8.38 8.30 -7.28
N LEU A 197 -7.22 7.92 -7.82
CA LEU A 197 -5.97 8.62 -7.58
C LEU A 197 -5.96 9.93 -8.38
N THR A 198 -6.13 11.06 -7.70
CA THR A 198 -5.97 12.39 -8.28
C THR A 198 -4.51 12.84 -8.17
N TYR A 199 -3.95 13.37 -9.26
CA TYR A 199 -2.63 13.97 -9.25
C TYR A 199 -2.76 15.48 -9.12
N GLU A 200 -2.23 16.06 -8.04
CA GLU A 200 -2.05 17.50 -7.93
C GLU A 200 -0.91 17.95 -8.84
N ARG A 201 -1.25 18.25 -10.09
CA ARG A 201 -0.47 19.17 -10.92
C ARG A 201 -1.47 20.09 -11.60
N ARG A 202 -1.26 21.40 -11.47
CA ARG A 202 -1.56 22.31 -12.59
C ARG A 202 -0.98 21.60 -13.80
N MET A 203 -1.78 21.31 -14.82
CA MET A 203 -1.22 20.91 -16.12
C MET A 203 -0.14 21.96 -16.39
N GLN A 204 1.13 21.54 -16.33
CA GLN A 204 2.17 22.41 -16.85
C GLN A 204 1.76 22.56 -18.31
N GLU A 205 1.44 23.79 -18.71
CA GLU A 205 1.36 24.14 -20.11
C GLU A 205 2.67 23.64 -20.71
N PHE A 206 2.58 22.58 -21.52
CA PHE A 206 3.73 22.03 -22.23
C PHE A 206 4.07 23.04 -23.32
N GLU A 207 4.66 24.17 -22.95
CA GLU A 207 5.30 25.04 -23.91
C GLU A 207 6.67 24.48 -24.26
N LYS A 208 6.78 24.13 -25.55
CA LYS A 208 7.96 24.27 -26.42
C LYS A 208 9.13 23.32 -26.13
N ASP A 209 9.08 22.17 -26.82
CA ASP A 209 10.17 21.65 -27.67
C ASP A 209 9.82 20.28 -28.28
N ILE A 210 8.60 20.14 -28.81
CA ILE A 210 8.29 18.99 -29.67
C ILE A 210 8.96 19.27 -31.03
N PRO A 211 9.87 18.41 -31.52
CA PRO A 211 10.53 18.64 -32.80
C PRO A 211 9.51 18.80 -33.92
N LYS A 212 9.51 19.96 -34.59
CA LYS A 212 8.52 20.29 -35.64
C LYS A 212 8.58 19.39 -36.88
N ASN A 213 9.57 18.48 -36.97
CA ASN A 213 9.85 17.68 -38.15
C ASN A 213 9.68 16.16 -37.94
N THR A 214 8.93 15.73 -36.92
CA THR A 214 8.61 14.31 -36.71
C THR A 214 7.24 13.98 -37.28
N LYS A 215 7.17 13.05 -38.26
CA LYS A 215 5.90 12.56 -38.82
C LYS A 215 5.04 11.80 -37.78
N PHE A 216 5.68 11.19 -36.77
CA PHE A 216 5.03 10.54 -35.64
C PHE A 216 5.92 10.61 -34.38
N THR A 217 5.33 10.88 -33.23
CA THR A 217 5.99 10.83 -31.91
C THR A 217 5.20 9.91 -30.99
N THR A 218 5.83 8.87 -30.46
CA THR A 218 5.22 7.97 -29.48
C THR A 218 5.90 8.14 -28.13
N VAL A 219 5.11 8.35 -27.08
CA VAL A 219 5.61 8.46 -25.71
C VAL A 219 5.14 7.24 -24.93
N TYR A 220 6.10 6.53 -24.33
CA TYR A 220 5.83 5.52 -23.32
C TYR A 220 6.05 6.11 -21.93
N ALA A 221 4.99 6.19 -21.13
CA ALA A 221 5.05 6.59 -19.74
C ALA A 221 4.77 5.37 -18.86
N GLY A 222 5.82 4.67 -18.43
CA GLY A 222 5.71 3.47 -17.61
C GLY A 222 7.05 2.95 -17.09
N PHE A 223 7.03 1.87 -16.32
CA PHE A 223 8.25 1.26 -15.80
C PHE A 223 8.97 0.45 -16.89
N LEU A 224 10.25 0.77 -17.12
CA LEU A 224 11.08 0.07 -18.11
C LEU A 224 11.43 -1.37 -17.69
N SER A 225 11.54 -1.63 -16.38
CA SER A 225 12.01 -2.88 -15.80
C SER A 225 10.92 -3.64 -15.05
N GLY A 226 9.92 -4.15 -15.79
CA GLY A 226 9.00 -5.15 -15.26
C GLY A 226 9.47 -6.57 -15.58
N LYS A 227 9.73 -7.41 -14.57
CA LYS A 227 9.58 -8.87 -14.76
C LYS A 227 8.06 -9.14 -14.82
N GLY A 228 7.45 -9.12 -16.01
CA GLY A 228 6.02 -9.36 -16.23
C GLY A 228 5.33 -8.36 -17.18
N ASP A 229 3.99 -8.35 -17.16
CA ASP A 229 3.07 -7.68 -18.12
C ASP A 229 3.15 -6.14 -18.17
N ARG A 230 3.82 -5.50 -17.20
CA ARG A 230 4.07 -4.05 -17.20
C ARG A 230 5.48 -3.79 -17.74
N SER A 231 5.70 -4.06 -19.03
CA SER A 231 7.00 -3.84 -19.69
C SER A 231 6.86 -3.08 -21.00
N LEU A 232 7.91 -2.34 -21.38
CA LEU A 232 8.04 -1.67 -22.68
C LEU A 232 7.96 -2.66 -23.86
N LYS A 233 8.22 -3.95 -23.62
CA LYS A 233 8.28 -5.00 -24.64
C LYS A 233 7.02 -5.07 -25.49
N SER A 234 5.83 -5.03 -24.88
CA SER A 234 4.56 -5.11 -25.61
C SER A 234 4.35 -3.91 -26.54
N VAL A 235 4.78 -2.72 -26.12
CA VAL A 235 4.71 -1.50 -26.92
C VAL A 235 5.68 -1.57 -28.10
N ILE A 236 6.92 -2.04 -27.87
CA ILE A 236 7.91 -2.23 -28.95
C ILE A 236 7.40 -3.24 -29.97
N LEU A 237 6.84 -4.38 -29.52
CA LEU A 237 6.30 -5.40 -30.42
C LEU A 237 5.11 -4.88 -31.23
N ALA A 238 4.18 -4.16 -30.60
CA ALA A 238 3.04 -3.56 -31.29
C ALA A 238 3.47 -2.53 -32.34
N LEU A 239 4.44 -1.66 -32.02
CA LEU A 239 4.99 -0.70 -32.99
C LEU A 239 5.69 -1.42 -34.14
N SER A 240 6.53 -2.41 -33.86
CA SER A 240 7.19 -3.23 -34.88
C SER A 240 6.16 -3.86 -35.84
N ASP A 241 5.10 -4.46 -35.32
CA ASP A 241 4.07 -5.07 -36.16
C ASP A 241 3.23 -4.05 -36.94
N ALA A 242 2.91 -2.91 -36.34
CA ALA A 242 2.22 -1.82 -37.03
C ALA A 242 3.03 -1.30 -38.23
N PHE A 243 4.35 -1.12 -38.08
CA PHE A 243 5.21 -0.66 -39.17
C PHE A 243 5.53 -1.74 -40.22
N LYS A 244 5.41 -3.03 -39.90
CA LYS A 244 5.51 -4.11 -40.89
C LYS A 244 4.31 -4.15 -41.85
N LYS A 245 3.12 -3.79 -41.38
CA LYS A 245 1.88 -3.78 -42.18
C LYS A 245 1.70 -2.54 -43.08
N ILE A 246 2.58 -1.54 -42.94
CA ILE A 246 2.56 -0.29 -43.69
C ILE A 246 3.61 -0.33 -44.84
N ARG A 247 4.33 -1.44 -45.00
CA ARG A 247 5.14 -1.76 -46.19
C ARG A 247 4.36 -2.64 -47.15
#